data_AF-A0AAE0T4Q3-F1
#
_entry.id   AF-A0AAE0T4Q3-F1
#
_cell.length_a   1.000
_cell.length_b   1.000
_cell.length_c   1.000
_cell.angle_alpha   90.00
_cell.angle_beta   90.00
_cell.angle_gamma   90.00
#
_symmetry.space_group_name_H-M   'P 1'
#
loop_
_entity.id
_entity.type
_entity.pdbx_description
1 polymer ?
#
loop_
_entity_poly.entity_id
_entity_poly.type
_entity_poly.pdbx_seq_one_letter_code
_entity_poly.pdbx_strand_id
1 'polypeptide(L)'
;MSVILTACRNSKQRAIEKALKKRAEKVRLKREAQLQQLENQAFLPSSTDGAVSKAWSFTIDSEVYNVIYFMDSCEVICNDSVVDVMSNFDDQSSIHDFVLGSSFKARIKSTYNPLQGGPVIHTLTIDGNPVPE
;
A
#
# COMPACT_ATOMS: atom_id res chain seq x y z
N MET A 1 -57.96 13.03 -34.63
CA MET A 1 -57.77 12.52 -33.26
C MET A 1 -56.68 11.47 -33.29
N SER A 2 -55.48 11.76 -32.80
CA SER A 2 -54.32 10.86 -32.86
C SER A 2 -53.94 10.46 -31.43
N VAL A 3 -54.17 9.19 -31.09
CA VAL A 3 -53.92 8.62 -29.76
C VAL A 3 -52.95 7.46 -29.92
N ILE A 4 -51.67 7.74 -30.15
CA ILE A 4 -50.62 6.73 -30.05
C ILE A 4 -49.35 7.40 -29.48
N LEU A 5 -48.67 6.67 -28.58
CA LEU A 5 -47.25 6.75 -28.17
C LEU A 5 -46.91 7.16 -26.72
N THR A 6 -47.82 7.05 -25.76
CA THR A 6 -47.44 7.21 -24.33
C THR A 6 -46.76 5.96 -23.75
N ALA A 7 -47.02 4.77 -24.30
CA ALA A 7 -46.51 3.50 -23.74
C ALA A 7 -45.00 3.26 -23.97
N CYS A 8 -44.40 3.80 -25.05
CA CYS A 8 -42.98 3.59 -25.36
C CYS A 8 -42.02 4.53 -24.59
N ARG A 9 -42.53 5.63 -24.04
CA ARG A 9 -41.72 6.66 -23.34
C ARG A 9 -41.41 6.27 -21.89
N ASN A 10 -42.34 5.59 -21.21
CA ASN A 10 -42.19 5.17 -19.82
C ASN A 10 -41.21 3.98 -19.63
N SER A 11 -41.03 3.14 -20.65
CA SER A 11 -40.12 1.98 -20.58
C SER A 11 -38.63 2.40 -20.60
N LYS A 12 -38.27 3.38 -21.44
CA LYS A 12 -36.89 3.89 -21.54
C LYS A 12 -36.44 4.65 -20.28
N GLN A 13 -37.34 5.41 -19.64
CA GLN A 13 -37.04 6.13 -18.39
C GLN A 13 -36.70 5.18 -17.23
N ARG A 14 -37.45 4.07 -17.07
CA ARG A 14 -37.18 3.08 -16.01
C ARG A 14 -35.85 2.33 -16.18
N ALA A 15 -35.41 2.10 -17.42
CA ALA A 15 -34.13 1.45 -17.71
C ALA A 15 -32.94 2.34 -17.34
N ILE A 16 -33.04 3.65 -17.62
CA ILE A 16 -32.01 4.65 -17.28
C ILE A 16 -31.92 4.83 -15.76
N GLU A 17 -33.06 4.86 -15.06
CA GLU A 17 -33.13 4.99 -13.60
C GLU A 17 -32.51 3.77 -12.88
N LYS A 18 -32.78 2.55 -13.38
CA LYS A 18 -32.13 1.33 -12.87
C LYS A 18 -30.61 1.33 -13.11
N ALA A 19 -30.14 1.82 -14.27
CA ALA A 19 -28.72 1.88 -14.58
C ALA A 19 -27.97 2.88 -13.69
N LEU A 20 -28.56 4.06 -13.42
CA LEU A 20 -28.00 5.07 -12.51
C LEU A 20 -27.94 4.56 -11.07
N LYS A 21 -28.99 3.89 -10.59
CA LYS A 21 -29.04 3.33 -9.24
C LYS A 21 -27.98 2.24 -9.02
N LYS A 22 -27.77 1.37 -10.01
CA LYS A 22 -26.74 0.31 -9.96
C LYS A 22 -25.31 0.87 -9.98
N ARG A 23 -25.08 2.04 -10.60
CA ARG A 23 -23.78 2.72 -10.61
C ARG A 23 -23.50 3.42 -9.28
N ALA A 24 -24.51 4.02 -8.66
CA ALA A 24 -24.40 4.63 -7.33
C ALA A 24 -24.11 3.60 -6.23
N GLU A 25 -24.74 2.42 -6.30
CA GLU A 25 -24.52 1.32 -5.35
C GLU A 25 -23.12 0.72 -5.47
N LYS A 26 -22.60 0.56 -6.70
CA LYS A 26 -21.22 0.07 -6.94
C LYS A 26 -20.16 1.05 -6.41
N VAL A 27 -20.42 2.35 -6.44
CA VAL A 27 -19.52 3.36 -5.86
C VAL A 27 -19.60 3.34 -4.33
N ARG A 28 -20.78 3.14 -3.74
CA ARG A 28 -20.95 3.02 -2.29
C ARG A 28 -20.21 1.79 -1.75
N LEU A 29 -20.34 0.64 -2.43
CA LEU A 29 -19.66 -0.59 -2.03
C LEU A 29 -18.13 -0.47 -2.08
N LYS A 30 -17.58 0.25 -3.07
CA LYS A 30 -16.14 0.54 -3.14
C LYS A 30 -15.68 1.46 -2.01
N ARG A 31 -16.50 2.45 -1.64
CA ARG A 31 -16.17 3.37 -0.54
C ARG A 31 -16.25 2.69 0.82
N GLU A 32 -17.22 1.79 1.01
CA GLU A 32 -17.36 0.97 2.22
C GLU A 32 -16.22 -0.05 2.33
N ALA A 33 -15.79 -0.70 1.23
CA ALA A 33 -14.62 -1.59 1.24
C ALA A 33 -13.31 -0.83 1.51
N GLN A 34 -13.16 0.39 0.99
CA GLN A 34 -11.99 1.23 1.24
C GLN A 34 -11.97 1.76 2.68
N LEU A 35 -13.14 2.06 3.27
CA LEU A 35 -13.26 2.40 4.69
C LEU A 35 -12.99 1.20 5.60
N GLN A 36 -13.44 -0.01 5.25
CA GLN A 36 -13.10 -1.23 6.01
C GLN A 36 -11.61 -1.59 5.91
N GLN A 37 -10.95 -1.33 4.77
CA GLN A 37 -9.49 -1.46 4.66
C GLN A 37 -8.76 -0.46 5.57
N LEU A 38 -9.26 0.78 5.67
CA LEU A 38 -8.75 1.80 6.59
C LEU A 38 -9.05 1.47 8.07
N GLU A 39 -10.20 0.87 8.36
CA GLU A 39 -10.61 0.50 9.72
C GLU A 39 -9.83 -0.72 10.23
N ASN A 40 -9.46 -1.66 9.34
CA ASN A 40 -8.51 -2.74 9.68
C ASN A 40 -7.05 -2.25 9.77
N GLN A 41 -6.70 -1.13 9.15
CA GLN A 41 -5.40 -0.46 9.38
C GLN A 41 -5.32 0.27 10.72
N ALA A 42 -6.45 0.47 11.42
CA ALA A 42 -6.46 1.07 12.76
C ALA A 42 -6.04 0.11 13.88
N PHE A 43 -5.71 -1.15 13.56
CA PHE A 43 -5.11 -2.11 14.50
C PHE A 43 -3.58 -2.20 14.36
N LEU A 44 -2.92 -1.07 14.10
CA LEU A 44 -1.52 -0.92 14.49
C LEU A 44 -1.51 -0.42 15.93
N PRO A 45 -0.88 -1.12 16.89
CA PRO A 45 -0.72 -0.59 18.24
C PRO A 45 0.10 0.70 18.16
N SER A 46 -0.61 1.84 18.17
CA SER A 46 -0.06 3.14 18.52
C SER A 46 0.27 3.09 20.00
N SER A 47 1.48 2.66 20.34
CA SER A 47 2.05 2.75 21.67
C SER A 47 3.57 2.59 21.58
N THR A 48 4.27 3.41 22.37
CA THR A 48 5.69 3.37 22.74
C THR A 48 6.71 3.92 21.74
N ASP A 49 7.08 5.18 22.00
CA ASP A 49 8.44 5.73 22.03
C ASP A 49 9.55 4.71 21.67
N GLY A 50 10.09 4.81 20.46
CA GLY A 50 11.05 3.85 19.89
C GLY A 50 10.41 2.99 18.80
N ALA A 51 10.10 3.59 17.64
CA ALA A 51 9.57 2.85 16.51
C ALA A 51 10.51 1.66 16.20
N VAL A 52 10.06 0.44 16.46
CA VAL A 52 10.80 -0.81 16.21
C VAL A 52 10.67 -1.23 14.74
N SER A 53 9.86 -0.50 13.96
CA SER A 53 9.63 -0.78 12.55
C SER A 53 9.60 0.47 11.68
N LYS A 54 10.03 0.33 10.43
CA LYS A 54 9.88 1.31 9.36
C LYS A 54 8.90 0.78 8.32
N ALA A 55 8.06 1.66 7.78
CA ALA A 55 7.06 1.29 6.79
C ALA A 55 7.13 2.20 5.57
N TRP A 56 6.96 1.61 4.39
CA TRP A 56 6.87 2.31 3.11
C TRP A 56 5.63 1.83 2.37
N SER A 57 4.88 2.76 1.80
CA SER A 57 3.73 2.47 0.95
C SER A 57 3.90 3.19 -0.38
N PHE A 58 3.96 2.42 -1.47
CA PHE A 58 4.19 2.95 -2.81
C PHE A 58 3.42 2.15 -3.86
N THR A 59 3.41 2.63 -5.10
CA THR A 59 2.69 1.99 -6.20
C THR A 59 3.63 1.73 -7.36
N ILE A 60 3.64 0.49 -7.85
CA ILE A 60 4.39 0.05 -9.03
C ILE A 60 3.39 -0.63 -9.96
N ASP A 61 3.36 -0.26 -11.24
CA ASP A 61 2.47 -0.85 -12.25
C ASP A 61 0.97 -0.91 -11.87
N SER A 62 0.49 0.10 -11.14
CA SER A 62 -0.88 0.20 -10.58
C SER A 62 -1.20 -0.77 -9.43
N GLU A 63 -0.20 -1.48 -8.92
CA GLU A 63 -0.29 -2.32 -7.72
C GLU A 63 0.34 -1.59 -6.52
N VAL A 64 -0.34 -1.67 -5.37
CA VAL A 64 0.13 -1.06 -4.13
C VAL A 64 1.01 -2.05 -3.38
N TYR A 65 2.20 -1.58 -3.00
CA TYR A 65 3.16 -2.32 -2.20
C TYR A 65 3.30 -1.64 -0.84
N ASN A 66 3.12 -2.42 0.21
CA ASN A 66 3.39 -2.02 1.59
C ASN A 66 4.55 -2.85 2.09
N VAL A 67 5.65 -2.19 2.45
CA VAL A 67 6.87 -2.81 2.97
C VAL A 67 7.04 -2.37 4.41
N ILE A 68 7.14 -3.34 5.32
CA ILE A 68 7.42 -3.11 6.74
C ILE A 68 8.74 -3.78 7.07
N TYR A 69 9.66 -3.03 7.67
CA TYR A 69 10.95 -3.49 8.12
C TYR A 69 11.00 -3.44 9.63
N PHE A 70 11.24 -4.59 10.27
CA PHE A 70 11.42 -4.72 11.72
C PHE A 70 12.90 -4.62 12.05
N MET A 71 13.28 -3.60 12.82
CA MET A 71 14.67 -3.30 13.12
C MET A 71 15.28 -4.26 14.16
N ASP A 72 14.45 -4.90 14.98
CA ASP A 72 14.86 -5.87 16.00
C ASP A 72 15.16 -7.24 15.40
N SER A 73 14.28 -7.74 14.52
CA SER A 73 14.41 -9.05 13.87
C SER A 73 15.11 -8.99 12.52
N CYS A 74 15.31 -7.78 11.95
CA CYS A 74 15.70 -7.55 10.56
C CYS A 74 14.74 -8.20 9.54
N GLU A 75 13.51 -8.51 9.94
CA GLU A 75 12.51 -9.10 9.07
C GLU A 75 11.86 -8.04 8.19
N VAL A 76 11.53 -8.44 6.96
CA VAL A 76 10.79 -7.60 6.01
C VAL A 76 9.47 -8.30 5.70
N ILE A 77 8.38 -7.56 5.83
CA ILE A 77 7.04 -7.97 5.42
C ILE A 77 6.64 -7.13 4.22
N CYS A 78 6.19 -7.78 3.14
CA CYS A 78 5.57 -7.12 2.02
C CYS A 78 4.13 -7.61 1.84
N ASN A 79 3.16 -6.69 1.79
CA ASN A 79 1.73 -7.00 1.59
C ASN A 79 1.27 -8.20 2.45
N ASP A 80 1.55 -8.11 3.75
CA ASP A 80 1.20 -9.11 4.78
C ASP A 80 1.91 -10.47 4.67
N SER A 81 2.94 -10.58 3.83
CA SER A 81 3.77 -11.79 3.70
C SER A 81 5.23 -11.50 4.04
N VAL A 82 5.85 -12.36 4.86
CA VAL A 82 7.30 -12.31 5.13
C VAL A 82 8.04 -12.61 3.83
N VAL A 83 9.00 -11.75 3.47
CA VAL A 83 9.85 -11.97 2.29
C VAL A 83 11.20 -12.54 2.70
N ASP A 84 11.80 -13.32 1.81
CA ASP A 84 13.17 -13.78 2.01
C ASP A 84 14.15 -12.62 1.80
N VAL A 85 15.05 -12.43 2.75
CA VAL A 85 15.93 -11.27 2.83
C VAL A 85 17.37 -11.74 2.94
N MET A 86 18.19 -11.30 1.99
CA MET A 86 19.63 -11.46 2.06
C MET A 86 20.23 -10.26 2.78
N SER A 87 20.70 -10.47 4.01
CA SER A 87 21.28 -9.43 4.84
C SER A 87 22.80 -9.42 4.74
N ASN A 88 23.37 -8.23 4.56
CA ASN A 88 24.80 -7.97 4.60
C ASN A 88 25.07 -6.85 5.60
N PHE A 89 26.06 -7.05 6.47
CA PHE A 89 26.40 -6.13 7.54
C PHE A 89 27.82 -5.65 7.33
N ASP A 90 28.00 -4.33 7.36
CA ASP A 90 29.29 -3.68 7.42
C ASP A 90 29.41 -2.87 8.72
N ASP A 91 30.59 -2.32 8.98
CA ASP A 91 30.89 -1.63 10.25
C ASP A 91 30.03 -0.37 10.49
N GLN A 92 29.36 0.17 9.46
CA GLN A 92 28.62 1.44 9.51
C GLN A 92 27.19 1.35 8.95
N SER A 93 26.82 0.23 8.34
CA SER A 93 25.59 0.08 7.61
C SER A 93 25.15 -1.39 7.51
N SER A 94 23.84 -1.59 7.41
CA SER A 94 23.25 -2.88 7.06
C SER A 94 22.49 -2.74 5.75
N ILE A 95 22.60 -3.77 4.92
CA ILE A 95 21.96 -3.84 3.60
C ILE A 95 21.10 -5.10 3.60
N HIS A 96 19.82 -4.95 3.27
CA HIS A 96 18.85 -6.01 3.21
C HIS A 96 18.26 -6.06 1.80
N ASP A 97 18.66 -7.07 1.02
CA ASP A 97 18.24 -7.27 -0.37
C ASP A 97 17.12 -8.31 -0.45
N PHE A 98 16.05 -7.98 -1.17
CA PHE A 98 14.89 -8.85 -1.36
C PHE A 98 14.21 -8.58 -2.71
N VAL A 99 13.30 -9.46 -3.10
CA VAL A 99 12.53 -9.32 -4.34
C VAL A 99 11.09 -9.00 -4.01
N LEU A 100 10.54 -7.98 -4.68
CA LEU A 100 9.13 -7.62 -4.63
C LEU A 100 8.39 -8.14 -5.85
N GLY A 101 7.26 -8.80 -5.60
CA GLY A 101 6.45 -9.39 -6.66
C GLY A 101 7.25 -10.39 -7.50
N SER A 102 7.22 -10.23 -8.82
CA SER A 102 7.86 -11.17 -9.76
C SER A 102 9.29 -10.79 -10.17
N SER A 103 9.69 -9.52 -10.04
CA SER A 103 10.93 -9.05 -10.68
C SER A 103 11.59 -7.80 -10.09
N PHE A 104 10.94 -7.08 -9.18
CA PHE A 104 11.49 -5.83 -8.68
C PHE A 104 12.53 -6.09 -7.60
N LYS A 105 13.74 -5.56 -7.79
CA LYS A 105 14.81 -5.71 -6.79
C LYS A 105 14.67 -4.60 -5.77
N ALA A 106 14.42 -4.99 -4.53
CA ALA A 106 14.29 -4.08 -3.42
C ALA A 106 15.50 -4.18 -2.51
N ARG A 107 15.90 -3.05 -1.95
CA ARG A 107 17.01 -2.93 -1.01
C ARG A 107 16.66 -1.94 0.07
N ILE A 108 16.74 -2.37 1.32
CA ILE A 108 16.74 -1.49 2.49
C ILE A 108 18.18 -1.31 2.93
N LYS A 109 18.63 -0.06 3.01
CA LYS A 109 19.93 0.31 3.58
C LYS A 109 19.71 1.07 4.89
N SER A 110 20.24 0.53 5.97
CA SER A 110 20.30 1.21 7.27
C SER A 110 21.70 1.78 7.43
N THR A 111 21.86 3.10 7.52
CA THR A 111 23.17 3.74 7.68
C THR A 111 23.26 4.42 9.03
N TYR A 112 24.30 4.10 9.79
CA TYR A 112 24.63 4.76 11.04
C TYR A 112 25.80 5.72 10.80
N ASN A 113 25.65 6.98 11.21
CA ASN A 113 26.73 7.96 11.13
C ASN A 113 27.30 8.23 12.53
N PRO A 114 28.38 7.52 12.94
CA PRO A 114 28.97 7.67 14.28
C PRO A 114 29.53 9.07 14.52
N LEU A 115 29.98 9.77 13.47
CA LEU A 115 30.60 11.10 13.59
C LEU A 115 29.58 12.18 13.92
N GLN A 116 28.31 11.97 13.59
CA GLN A 116 27.23 12.91 13.89
C GLN A 116 26.42 12.52 15.13
N GLY A 117 26.67 11.34 15.73
CA GLY A 117 25.86 10.80 16.83
C GLY A 117 24.36 10.72 16.48
N GLY A 118 24.05 10.67 15.18
CA GLY A 118 22.70 10.81 14.65
C GLY A 118 21.90 9.51 14.70
N PRO A 119 20.58 9.59 14.48
CA PRO A 119 19.74 8.40 14.36
C PRO A 119 20.16 7.56 13.16
N VAL A 120 19.92 6.25 13.23
CA VAL A 120 20.08 5.36 12.07
C VAL A 120 19.08 5.79 10.99
N ILE A 121 19.56 5.98 9.77
CA ILE A 121 18.74 6.34 8.62
C ILE A 121 18.44 5.08 7.83
N HIS A 122 17.17 4.79 7.62
CA HIS A 122 16.72 3.67 6.81
C HIS A 122 16.26 4.21 5.45
N THR A 123 16.70 3.59 4.37
CA THR A 123 16.31 4.01 3.02
C THR A 123 15.92 2.78 2.22
N LEU A 124 14.68 2.76 1.75
CA LEU A 124 14.20 1.77 0.80
C LEU A 124 14.52 2.24 -0.63
N THR A 125 15.05 1.33 -1.43
CA THR A 125 15.32 1.55 -2.85
C THR A 125 14.72 0.41 -3.66
N ILE A 126 14.02 0.73 -4.75
CA ILE A 126 13.45 -0.24 -5.70
C ILE A 126 14.10 -0.02 -7.06
N ASP A 127 14.76 -1.04 -7.59
CA ASP A 127 15.57 -1.00 -8.82
C ASP A 127 16.55 0.19 -8.84
N GLY A 128 17.10 0.53 -7.66
CA GLY A 128 18.03 1.65 -7.47
C GLY A 128 17.39 3.01 -7.25
N ASN A 129 16.06 3.12 -7.32
CA ASN A 129 15.34 4.38 -7.08
C ASN A 129 14.89 4.47 -5.60
N PRO A 130 15.21 5.55 -4.88
CA PRO A 130 14.78 5.71 -3.50
C PRO A 130 13.27 5.91 -3.41
N VAL A 131 12.65 5.21 -2.45
CA VAL A 131 11.24 5.38 -2.09
C VAL A 131 11.18 6.29 -0.86
N PRO A 132 10.41 7.40 -0.91
CA PRO A 132 10.24 8.27 0.24
C PRO A 132 9.51 7.56 1.38
N GLU A 133 9.91 7.86 2.62
CA GLU A 133 9.16 7.49 3.84
C GLU A 133 7.84 8.25 3.93
#